data_AF-A0A2Z2MGC6-F1
#
_entry.id   AF-A0A2Z2MGC6-F1
#
_cell.length_a   1.000
_cell.length_b   1.000
_cell.length_c   1.000
_cell.angle_alpha   90.00
_cell.angle_beta   90.00
_cell.angle_gamma   90.00
#
_symmetry.space_group_name_H-M   'P 1'
#
loop_
_entity.id
_entity.type
_entity.pdbx_description
1 polymer ?
#
loop_
_entity_poly.entity_id
_entity_poly.type
_entity_poly.pdbx_seq_one_letter_code
_entity_poly.pdbx_strand_id
1 'polypeptide(L)' 'MGRWIYQISVVLTAISLFWPIIYGNVSALRRLPGNPVLQAVAGVLLFGAIAYITFEEGEEMEEGITAS' A
#
# COMPACT_ATOMS: atom_id res chain seq x y z
N MET A 1 -8.82 -12.21 -8.31
CA MET A 1 -8.18 -12.01 -6.99
C MET A 1 -7.26 -10.80 -7.00
N GLY A 2 -6.40 -10.64 -8.01
CA GLY A 2 -5.46 -9.51 -8.14
C GLY A 2 -6.09 -8.13 -7.99
N ARG A 3 -7.25 -7.85 -8.59
CA ARG A 3 -7.91 -6.53 -8.48
C ARG A 3 -8.21 -6.10 -7.03
N TRP A 4 -8.59 -7.04 -6.15
CA TRP A 4 -8.81 -6.73 -4.73
C TRP A 4 -7.50 -6.48 -3.99
N ILE A 5 -6.46 -7.28 -4.27
CA ILE A 5 -5.13 -7.13 -3.68
C ILE A 5 -4.52 -5.78 -4.08
N TYR A 6 -4.64 -5.41 -5.36
CA TYR A 6 -4.25 -4.09 -5.86
C TYR A 6 -4.95 -2.97 -5.09
N GLN A 7 -6.30 -2.99 -5.04
CA GLN A 7 -7.06 -1.95 -4.34
C GLN A 7 -6.69 -1.82 -2.86
N ILE A 8 -6.59 -2.94 -2.16
CA ILE A 8 -6.19 -2.95 -0.73
C ILE A 8 -4.78 -2.38 -0.58
N SER A 9 -3.84 -2.78 -1.45
CA SER A 9 -2.46 -2.32 -1.40
C SER A 9 -2.35 -0.82 -1.69
N VAL A 10 -3.13 -0.29 -2.65
CA VAL A 10 -3.21 1.15 -2.91
C VAL A 10 -3.73 1.90 -1.69
N VAL A 11 -4.80 1.41 -1.06
CA VAL A 11 -5.35 2.03 0.16
C VAL A 11 -4.34 1.99 1.31
N LEU A 12 -3.65 0.88 1.53
CA LEU A 12 -2.61 0.75 2.56
C LEU A 12 -1.40 1.65 2.29
N THR A 13 -1.02 1.81 1.02
CA THR A 13 0.02 2.75 0.59
C THR A 13 -0.38 4.18 0.93
N ALA A 14 -1.62 4.56 0.61
CA ALA A 14 -2.16 5.88 0.93
C ALA A 14 -2.17 6.13 2.44
N ILE A 15 -2.63 5.17 3.25
CA ILE A 15 -2.60 5.27 4.71
C ILE A 15 -1.17 5.44 5.23
N SER A 16 -0.21 4.74 4.63
CA SER A 16 1.21 4.80 5.01
C SER A 16 1.81 6.20 4.78
N LEU A 17 1.41 6.91 3.73
CA LEU A 17 1.83 8.31 3.49
C LEU A 17 1.42 9.24 4.64
N PHE A 18 0.25 9.01 5.21
CA PHE A 18 -0.27 9.80 6.33
C PHE A 18 0.14 9.26 7.70
N TRP A 19 0.91 8.17 7.76
CA TRP A 19 1.31 7.53 9.00
C TRP A 19 1.96 8.47 10.02
N PRO A 20 2.87 9.42 9.65
CA PRO A 20 3.46 10.34 10.61
C PRO A 20 2.43 11.26 11.28
N ILE A 21 1.39 11.66 10.52
CA ILE A 21 0.30 12.49 11.01
C ILE A 21 -0.60 11.68 11.95
N ILE A 22 -0.93 10.45 11.59
CA ILE A 22 -1.74 9.53 12.41
C ILE A 22 -1.01 9.24 13.72
N TYR A 23 0.29 8.95 13.64
CA TYR A 23 1.15 8.70 14.80
C TYR A 23 1.21 9.89 15.76
N GLY A 24 1.31 11.10 15.22
CA GLY A 24 1.30 12.33 16.01
C GLY A 24 -0.03 12.59 16.71
N ASN A 25 -1.16 12.30 16.08
CA ASN A 25 -2.49 12.62 16.59
C ASN A 25 -3.10 11.54 17.49
N VAL A 26 -2.73 10.27 17.30
CA VAL A 26 -3.27 9.16 18.09
C VAL A 26 -2.37 8.91 19.30
N SER A 27 -2.86 9.28 20.49
CA SER A 27 -2.14 9.14 21.76
C SER A 27 -1.75 7.70 22.11
N ALA A 28 -2.48 6.70 21.62
CA ALA A 28 -2.12 5.28 21.76
C ALA A 28 -0.87 4.90 20.95
N LEU A 29 -0.68 5.47 19.75
CA LEU A 29 0.45 5.15 18.87
C LEU A 29 1.76 5.77 19.38
N ARG A 30 1.70 6.86 20.13
CA ARG A 30 2.88 7.49 20.76
C ARG A 30 3.63 6.56 21.73
N ARG A 31 3.03 5.45 22.15
CA ARG A 31 3.67 4.44 23.02
C ARG A 31 4.46 3.40 22.24
N LEU A 32 4.29 3.31 20.92
CA LEU A 32 5.03 2.38 20.10
C LEU A 32 6.48 2.90 19.95
N PRO A 33 7.50 2.08 20.14
CA PRO A 33 8.86 2.49 19.82
C PRO A 33 9.04 2.56 18.28
N GLY A 34 9.73 3.58 17.79
CA GLY A 34 10.12 3.68 16.38
C GLY A 34 10.10 5.10 15.82
N ASN A 35 10.64 5.25 14.61
CA ASN A 35 10.57 6.51 13.86
C ASN A 35 9.36 6.44 12.89
N PRO A 36 8.35 7.30 13.06
CA PRO A 36 7.13 7.24 12.27
C PRO A 36 7.34 7.55 10.78
N VAL A 37 8.36 8.35 10.44
CA VAL A 37 8.72 8.63 9.05
C VAL A 37 9.31 7.38 8.38
N LEU A 38 10.20 6.67 9.07
CA LEU A 38 10.74 5.40 8.57
C LEU A 38 9.66 4.34 8.38
N GLN A 39 8.70 4.27 9.30
CA GLN A 39 7.55 3.37 9.18
C GLN A 39 6.67 3.73 7.97
N ALA A 40 6.43 5.03 7.74
CA ALA A 40 5.71 5.53 6.58
C ALA A 40 6.40 5.13 5.27
N VAL A 41 7.71 5.38 5.16
CA VAL A 41 8.52 5.03 4.00
C VAL A 41 8.49 3.52 3.76
N ALA A 42 8.68 2.72 4.80
CA ALA A 42 8.63 1.25 4.69
C ALA A 42 7.25 0.77 4.20
N GLY A 43 6.16 1.31 4.74
CA GLY A 43 4.80 0.97 4.31
C GLY A 43 4.54 1.35 2.86
N VAL A 44 4.95 2.56 2.44
CA VAL A 44 4.81 3.01 1.04
C VAL A 44 5.58 2.10 0.09
N LEU A 45 6.82 1.76 0.40
CA LEU A 45 7.63 0.88 -0.45
C LEU A 45 7.02 -0.53 -0.51
N LEU A 46 6.62 -1.09 0.63
CA LEU A 46 6.05 -2.43 0.70
C LEU A 46 4.72 -2.53 -0.07
N PHE A 47 3.75 -1.70 0.28
CA PHE A 47 2.42 -1.78 -0.33
C PHE A 47 2.39 -1.22 -1.74
N GLY A 48 3.22 -0.21 -2.03
CA GLY A 48 3.37 0.33 -3.38
C GLY A 48 3.97 -0.69 -4.33
N ALA A 49 4.99 -1.45 -3.89
CA ALA A 49 5.56 -2.53 -4.70
C ALA A 49 4.56 -3.65 -4.96
N ILE A 50 3.79 -4.07 -3.94
CA ILE A 50 2.74 -5.09 -4.11
C ILE A 50 1.67 -4.59 -5.09
N ALA A 51 1.24 -3.33 -4.96
CA ALA A 51 0.29 -2.73 -5.88
C ALA A 51 0.84 -2.70 -7.31
N TYR A 52 2.10 -2.33 -7.51
CA TYR A 52 2.75 -2.29 -8.81
C TYR A 52 2.77 -3.67 -9.49
N ILE A 53 3.23 -4.70 -8.79
CA ILE A 53 3.30 -6.07 -9.32
C ILE A 53 1.90 -6.59 -9.65
N THR A 54 0.94 -6.36 -8.77
CA THR A 54 -0.44 -6.84 -8.95
C THR A 54 -1.17 -6.10 -10.08
N PHE A 55 -0.76 -4.87 -10.38
CA PHE A 55 -1.28 -4.10 -11.51
C PHE A 55 -0.82 -4.71 -12.84
N GLU A 56 0.47 -5.01 -12.99
CA GLU A 56 1.02 -5.68 -14.18
C GLU A 56 0.36 -7.05 -14.42
N GLU A 57 0.19 -7.87 -13.36
CA GLU A 57 -0.54 -9.15 -13.46
C GLU A 57 -2.00 -8.99 -13.89
N GLY A 58 -2.62 -7.85 -13.56
CA GLY A 58 -4.00 -7.54 -13.92
C GLY A 58 -4.16 -7.17 -15.40
N GLU A 59 -3.22 -6.38 -15.94
CA GLU A 59 -3.23 -5.98 -17.36
C GLU A 59 -2.98 -7.17 -18.28
N GLU A 60 -2.03 -8.06 -17.96
CA GLU A 60 -1.76 -9.27 -18.76
C GLU A 60 -3.00 -10.20 -18.85
N MET A 61 -3.82 -10.25 -17.80
CA MET A 61 -5.05 -11.03 -17.76
C MET A 61 -6.18 -10.40 -18.59
N GLU A 62 -6.31 -9.08 -18.59
CA GLU A 62 -7.33 -8.37 -19.40
C GLU A 62 -6.97 -8.38 -20.90
N GLU A 63 -5.69 -8.22 -21.27
CA GLU A 63 -5.26 -8.30 -22.67
C GLU A 63 -5.48 -9.70 -23.27
N GLY A 64 -5.20 -10.78 -22.53
CA GLY A 64 -5.42 -12.15 -22.99
C GLY A 64 -6.90 -12.53 -23.24
N ILE A 65 -7.83 -11.89 -22.52
CA ILE A 65 -9.28 -12.10 -22.71
C ILE A 65 -9.80 -11.36 -23.93
N THR A 66 -9.28 -10.16 -24.22
CA THR A 66 -9.71 -9.37 -25.39
C THR A 66 -9.11 -9.85 -26.72
N ALA A 67 -8.04 -10.64 -26.68
CA ALA A 67 -7.41 -11.25 -27.86
C ALA A 67 -8.03 -12.61 -28.28
N SER A 68 -9.08 -13.09 -27.58
CA SER A 68 -9.77 -14.37 -27.84
C SER A 68 -11.14 -14.22 -28.50
#